data_AF-A0A1I2BKB6-F1
#
_entry.id   AF-A0A1I2BKB6-F1
#
_cell.length_a   1.000
_cell.length_b   1.000
_cell.length_c   1.000
_cell.angle_alpha   90.00
_cell.angle_beta   90.00
_cell.angle_gamma   90.00
#
_symmetry.space_group_name_H-M   'P 1'
#
loop_
_entity.id
_entity.type
_entity.pdbx_description
1 polymer ?
#
loop_
_entity_poly.entity_id
_entity_poly.type
_entity_poly.pdbx_seq_one_letter_code
_entity_poly.pdbx_strand_id
1 'polypeptide(L)'
;MESFIVIVGIIQFFVLIIFFQIAGNIEAIRIRFTSKNPETWLKKYQKSISLRRDSEALYHLQEFVWESLQRKKSKAKYDSLKSEYESAFTSLGAVFPIYPFND
;
A
#
# COMPACT_ATOMS: atom_id res chain seq x y z
N MET A 1 -21.21 38.95 -22.23
CA MET A 1 -19.85 38.35 -22.23
C MET A 1 -19.38 38.04 -20.81
N GLU A 2 -19.45 39.00 -19.88
CA GLU A 2 -19.02 38.82 -18.49
C GLU A 2 -19.74 37.68 -17.75
N SER A 3 -21.08 37.58 -17.87
CA SER A 3 -21.85 36.51 -17.23
C SER A 3 -21.47 35.10 -17.73
N PHE A 4 -21.08 34.98 -19.01
CA PHE A 4 -20.62 33.72 -19.59
C PHE A 4 -19.24 33.34 -19.03
N ILE A 5 -18.33 34.30 -18.88
CA ILE A 5 -17.01 34.10 -18.27
C ILE A 5 -17.15 33.64 -16.81
N VAL A 6 -18.07 34.24 -16.05
CA VAL A 6 -18.35 33.85 -14.67
C VAL A 6 -18.87 32.40 -14.60
N ILE A 7 -19.82 32.01 -15.46
CA ILE A 7 -20.35 30.64 -15.50
C ILE A 7 -19.25 29.62 -15.85
N VAL A 8 -18.42 29.92 -16.84
CA VAL A 8 -17.29 29.05 -17.23
C VAL A 8 -16.28 28.91 -16.08
N GLY A 9 -15.97 30.01 -15.38
CA GLY A 9 -15.09 29.98 -14.21
C GLY A 9 -15.64 29.11 -13.08
N ILE A 10 -16.95 29.17 -12.83
CA ILE A 10 -17.62 28.32 -11.83
C ILE A 10 -17.53 26.84 -12.24
N ILE A 11 -17.80 26.51 -13.50
CA ILE A 11 -17.70 25.12 -14.01
C ILE A 11 -16.26 24.59 -13.86
N GLN A 12 -15.25 25.38 -14.25
CA GLN A 12 -13.84 24.99 -14.10
C GLN A 12 -13.46 24.77 -12.64
N PHE A 13 -13.95 25.61 -11.73
CA PHE A 13 -13.71 25.45 -10.30
C PHE A 13 -14.29 24.13 -9.76
N PHE A 14 -15.51 23.77 -10.15
CA PHE A 14 -16.11 22.48 -9.78
C PHE A 14 -15.35 21.28 -10.34
N VAL A 15 -14.88 21.36 -11.59
CA VAL A 15 -14.06 20.30 -12.20
C VAL A 15 -12.75 20.11 -11.42
N LEU A 16 -12.10 21.19 -11.00
CA LEU A 16 -10.88 21.12 -10.19
C LEU A 16 -11.15 20.49 -8.81
N ILE A 17 -12.25 20.86 -8.14
CA ILE A 17 -12.63 20.25 -6.85
C ILE A 17 -12.82 18.74 -6.99
N ILE A 18 -13.56 18.30 -8.01
CA ILE A 18 -13.80 16.87 -8.25
C ILE A 18 -12.48 16.14 -8.54
N PHE A 19 -11.59 16.75 -9.33
CA PHE A 19 -10.27 16.20 -9.60
C PHE A 19 -9.46 15.99 -8.32
N PHE A 20 -9.39 16.97 -7.43
CA PHE A 20 -8.69 16.85 -6.15
C PHE A 20 -9.33 15.82 -5.21
N GLN A 21 -10.67 15.73 -5.19
CA GLN A 21 -11.38 14.70 -4.42
C GLN A 21 -11.05 13.28 -4.92
N ILE A 22 -11.04 13.05 -6.23
CA ILE A 22 -10.67 11.77 -6.81
C ILE A 22 -9.19 11.46 -6.54
N ALA A 23 -8.30 12.43 -6.76
CA ALA A 23 -6.87 12.26 -6.54
C ALA A 23 -6.54 11.89 -5.08
N GLY A 24 -7.16 12.54 -4.10
CA GLY A 24 -7.03 12.16 -2.69
C GLY A 24 -7.57 10.76 -2.39
N ASN A 25 -8.59 10.32 -3.13
CA ASN A 25 -9.17 8.99 -2.98
C ASN A 25 -8.33 7.89 -3.65
N ILE A 26 -7.46 8.19 -4.61
CA ILE A 26 -6.66 7.18 -5.33
C ILE A 26 -5.77 6.40 -4.37
N GLU A 27 -5.11 7.06 -3.44
CA GLU A 27 -4.24 6.36 -2.48
C GLU A 27 -5.07 5.52 -1.50
N ALA A 28 -6.22 6.03 -1.04
CA ALA A 28 -7.14 5.27 -0.20
C ALA A 28 -7.77 4.07 -0.94
N ILE A 29 -8.09 4.21 -2.23
CA ILE A 29 -8.58 3.14 -3.10
C ILE A 29 -7.48 2.10 -3.32
N ARG A 30 -6.25 2.55 -3.57
CA ARG A 30 -5.08 1.69 -3.73
C ARG A 30 -4.86 0.88 -2.46
N ILE A 31 -4.81 1.51 -1.29
CA ILE A 31 -4.63 0.81 0.00
C ILE A 31 -5.77 -0.21 0.21
N ARG A 32 -7.04 0.20 0.01
CA ARG A 32 -8.20 -0.72 0.12
C ARG A 32 -8.18 -1.88 -0.87
N PHE A 33 -7.69 -1.67 -2.08
CA PHE A 33 -7.54 -2.73 -3.08
C PHE A 33 -6.41 -3.69 -2.72
N THR A 34 -5.30 -3.15 -2.23
CA THR A 34 -4.10 -3.92 -1.88
C THR A 34 -4.31 -4.73 -0.59
N SER A 35 -5.09 -4.21 0.38
CA SER A 35 -5.54 -4.99 1.55
C SER A 35 -6.51 -6.12 1.17
N LYS A 36 -7.34 -5.91 0.15
CA LYS A 36 -8.18 -6.95 -0.46
C LYS A 36 -7.40 -7.97 -1.29
N ASN A 37 -6.17 -7.70 -1.69
CA ASN A 37 -5.32 -8.61 -2.48
C ASN A 37 -3.85 -8.48 -2.06
N PRO A 38 -3.42 -9.14 -0.96
CA PRO A 38 -2.07 -9.00 -0.41
C PRO A 38 -0.97 -9.31 -1.42
N GLU A 39 -1.22 -10.23 -2.36
CA GLU A 39 -0.28 -10.56 -3.45
C GLU A 39 0.12 -9.35 -4.31
N THR A 40 -0.70 -8.30 -4.33
CA THR A 40 -0.36 -7.04 -5.01
C THR A 40 0.82 -6.34 -4.31
N TRP A 41 0.91 -6.41 -2.99
CA TRP A 41 2.10 -5.94 -2.25
C TRP A 41 3.33 -6.77 -2.62
N LEU A 42 3.18 -8.09 -2.75
CA LEU A 42 4.28 -8.96 -3.16
C LEU A 42 4.79 -8.64 -4.59
N LYS A 43 3.89 -8.34 -5.54
CA LYS A 43 4.27 -7.87 -6.88
C LYS A 43 5.03 -6.53 -6.84
N LYS A 44 4.59 -5.59 -5.99
CA LYS A 44 5.28 -4.31 -5.80
C LYS A 44 6.64 -4.49 -5.14
N TYR A 45 6.77 -5.41 -4.19
CA TYR A 45 8.04 -5.82 -3.60
C TYR A 45 9.01 -6.33 -4.68
N GLN A 46 8.59 -7.30 -5.50
CA GLN A 46 9.41 -7.84 -6.59
C GLN A 46 9.86 -6.77 -7.58
N LYS A 47 8.97 -5.84 -7.94
CA LYS A 47 9.31 -4.68 -8.77
C LYS A 47 10.35 -3.77 -8.10
N SER A 48 10.25 -3.56 -6.80
CA SER A 48 11.15 -2.68 -6.06
C SER A 48 12.55 -3.30 -5.97
N ILE A 49 12.63 -4.61 -5.74
CA ILE A 49 13.89 -5.37 -5.79
C ILE A 49 14.53 -5.29 -7.18
N SER A 50 13.78 -5.49 -8.26
CA SER A 50 14.34 -5.43 -9.62
C SER A 50 14.85 -4.04 -10.00
N LEU A 51 14.30 -2.99 -9.38
CA LEU A 51 14.73 -1.61 -9.53
C LEU A 51 15.78 -1.17 -8.49
N ARG A 52 16.26 -2.07 -7.62
CA ARG A 52 17.21 -1.79 -6.53
C ARG A 52 16.75 -0.68 -5.59
N ARG A 53 15.46 -0.68 -5.26
CA ARG A 53 14.83 0.27 -4.34
C ARG A 53 14.55 -0.39 -3.01
N ASP A 54 15.60 -0.62 -2.24
CA ASP A 54 15.55 -1.49 -1.06
C ASP A 54 14.59 -0.98 0.02
N SER A 55 14.50 0.34 0.21
CA SER A 55 13.54 0.96 1.15
C SER A 55 12.08 0.75 0.72
N GLU A 56 11.76 0.94 -0.56
CA GLU A 56 10.43 0.66 -1.13
C GLU A 56 10.12 -0.83 -1.07
N ALA A 57 11.10 -1.69 -1.33
CA ALA A 57 10.95 -3.14 -1.24
C ALA A 57 10.61 -3.57 0.19
N LEU A 58 11.34 -3.05 1.18
CA LEU A 58 11.09 -3.33 2.59
C LEU A 58 9.67 -2.89 3.00
N TYR A 59 9.27 -1.68 2.62
CA TYR A 59 7.92 -1.18 2.89
C TYR A 59 6.84 -2.10 2.31
N HIS A 60 6.96 -2.47 1.03
CA HIS A 60 5.99 -3.36 0.38
C HIS A 60 5.94 -4.75 1.02
N LEU A 61 7.08 -5.27 1.47
CA LEU A 61 7.15 -6.56 2.14
C LEU A 61 6.52 -6.51 3.53
N GLN A 62 6.71 -5.41 4.28
CA GLN A 62 6.05 -5.17 5.56
C GLN A 62 4.53 -5.13 5.42
N GLU A 63 4.02 -4.38 4.44
CA GLU A 63 2.58 -4.31 4.14
C GLU A 63 2.00 -5.68 3.76
N PHE A 64 2.73 -6.47 2.96
CA PHE A 64 2.32 -7.83 2.62
C PHE A 64 2.18 -8.73 3.85
N VAL A 65 3.18 -8.71 4.74
CA VAL A 65 3.17 -9.51 5.98
C VAL A 65 2.02 -9.07 6.89
N TRP A 66 1.85 -7.76 7.08
CA TRP A 66 0.77 -7.19 7.90
C TRP A 66 -0.61 -7.60 7.40
N GLU A 67 -0.91 -7.40 6.12
CA GLU A 67 -2.19 -7.74 5.52
C GLU A 67 -2.47 -9.25 5.54
N SER A 68 -1.43 -10.06 5.32
CA SER A 68 -1.52 -11.52 5.40
C SER A 68 -1.85 -11.99 6.82
N LEU A 69 -1.27 -11.35 7.83
CA LEU A 69 -1.53 -11.62 9.25
C LEU A 69 -2.91 -11.12 9.70
N GLN A 70 -3.34 -9.94 9.25
CA GLN A 70 -4.67 -9.41 9.56
C GLN A 70 -5.80 -10.31 9.03
N ARG A 71 -5.60 -10.93 7.86
CA ARG A 71 -6.53 -11.91 7.29
C ARG A 71 -6.62 -13.20 8.09
N LYS A 72 -5.49 -13.68 8.60
CA LYS A 72 -5.43 -14.91 9.38
C LYS A 72 -4.54 -14.68 10.60
N LYS A 73 -5.19 -14.23 11.68
CA LYS A 73 -4.58 -13.93 12.98
C LYS A 73 -4.22 -15.21 13.73
N SER A 74 -3.28 -15.97 13.19
CA SER A 74 -2.81 -17.20 13.82
C SER A 74 -1.29 -17.25 13.86
N LYS A 75 -0.77 -17.81 14.95
CA LYS A 75 0.67 -18.03 15.13
C LYS A 75 1.25 -18.92 14.03
N ALA A 76 0.51 -19.94 13.60
CA ALA A 76 0.91 -20.78 12.46
C ALA A 76 1.10 -19.98 11.16
N LYS A 77 0.25 -18.96 10.89
CA LYS A 77 0.44 -18.11 9.69
C LYS A 77 1.65 -17.21 9.86
N TYR A 78 1.88 -16.68 11.06
CA TYR A 78 3.08 -15.93 11.40
C TYR A 78 4.35 -16.74 11.21
N ASP A 79 4.43 -17.95 11.76
CA ASP A 79 5.60 -18.82 11.65
C ASP A 79 5.90 -19.17 10.18
N SER A 80 4.85 -19.41 9.39
CA SER A 80 4.96 -19.61 7.94
C SER A 80 5.53 -18.39 7.22
N LEU A 81 4.99 -17.19 7.48
CA LEU A 81 5.49 -15.95 6.87
C LEU A 81 6.91 -15.62 7.30
N LYS A 82 7.23 -15.86 8.58
CA LYS A 82 8.56 -15.64 9.13
C LYS A 82 9.57 -16.55 8.42
N SER A 83 9.29 -17.85 8.36
CA SER A 83 10.15 -18.83 7.68
C SER A 83 10.42 -18.46 6.21
N GLU A 84 9.42 -17.94 5.51
CA GLU A 84 9.52 -17.60 4.09
C GLU A 84 10.25 -16.28 3.82
N TYR A 85 10.09 -15.26 4.68
CA TYR A 85 10.53 -13.89 4.39
C TYR A 85 11.57 -13.31 5.37
N GLU A 86 11.93 -13.99 6.45
CA GLU A 86 12.93 -13.49 7.43
C GLU A 86 14.29 -13.20 6.77
N SER A 87 14.73 -14.03 5.83
CA SER A 87 15.95 -13.80 5.06
C SER A 87 15.86 -12.55 4.20
N ALA A 88 14.71 -12.31 3.56
CA ALA A 88 14.47 -11.12 2.74
C ALA A 88 14.49 -9.83 3.57
N PHE A 89 13.86 -9.84 4.76
CA PHE A 89 13.95 -8.72 5.70
C PHE A 89 15.40 -8.42 6.08
N THR A 90 16.16 -9.46 6.43
CA THR A 90 17.56 -9.34 6.82
C THR A 90 18.41 -8.77 5.67
N SER A 91 18.19 -9.24 4.43
CA SER A 91 18.90 -8.71 3.25
C SER A 91 18.60 -7.24 2.97
N LEU A 92 17.42 -6.75 3.41
CA LEU A 92 17.00 -5.36 3.27
C LEU A 92 17.35 -4.51 4.51
N GLY A 93 18.15 -5.05 5.44
CA GLY A 93 18.62 -4.32 6.63
C GLY A 93 17.58 -4.19 7.74
N ALA A 94 16.56 -5.06 7.77
CA ALA A 94 15.50 -5.05 8.76
C ALA A 94 15.34 -6.39 9.48
N VAL A 95 14.68 -6.35 10.64
CA VAL A 95 14.29 -7.55 11.38
C VAL A 95 12.84 -7.89 11.05
N PHE A 96 12.52 -9.19 10.95
CA PHE A 96 11.15 -9.64 10.74
C PHE A 96 10.24 -9.16 11.89
N PRO A 97 9.03 -8.63 11.60
CA PRO A 97 8.16 -8.04 12.62
C PRO A 97 7.73 -9.07 13.68
N ILE A 98 7.51 -8.59 14.91
CA ILE A 98 7.01 -9.40 16.03
C ILE A 98 5.53 -9.74 15.78
N TYR A 99 5.08 -10.91 16.24
CA TYR A 99 3.67 -11.29 16.17
C TYR A 99 2.78 -10.30 16.95
N PRO A 100 1.85 -9.59 16.28
CA PRO A 100 1.16 -8.44 16.87
C PRO A 100 -0.14 -8.79 17.62
N PHE A 101 -0.56 -10.07 17.64
CA PHE A 101 -1.83 -10.51 18.24
C PHE A 101 -1.62 -11.40 19.47
N ASN A 102 -0.54 -11.19 20.22
CA ASN A 102 -0.45 -11.76 21.56
C ASN A 102 -1.46 -11.02 22.45
N ASP A 103 -2.43 -11.74 22.98
CA ASP A 103 -3.22 -11.31 24.15
C ASP A 103 -2.32 -11.28 25.40
#